data_AF-A0A3A8ZA23-F1
#
_entry.id   AF-A0A3A8ZA23-F1
#
_cell.length_a   1.000
_cell.length_b   1.000
_cell.length_c   1.000
_cell.angle_alpha   90.00
_cell.angle_beta   90.00
_cell.angle_gamma   90.00
#
_symmetry.space_group_name_H-M   'P 1'
#
loop_
_entity.id
_entity.type
_entity.pdbx_description
1 polymer ?
#
loop_
_entity_poly.entity_id
_entity_poly.type
_entity_poly.pdbx_seq_one_letter_code
_entity_poly.pdbx_strand_id
1 'polypeptide(L)'
;MELPSTYCIEALTCRCKTCGTVFHETFPANYELAQFSCGDGRKRFLPVYGPGGYLDLLERFVPEWSTKQTITQQISDRLTQELSNWLPYSVTLYARADIRCPSCGGREVKTEQEQTLLNPPVEWLEIP
;
A
#
# COMPACT_ATOMS: atom_id res chain seq x y z
N MET A 1 4.28 2.81 16.91
CA MET A 1 4.08 3.60 15.67
C MET A 1 3.27 4.84 16.00
N GLU A 2 3.69 6.00 15.50
CA GLU A 2 2.91 7.23 15.62
C GLU A 2 2.00 7.38 14.39
N LEU A 3 0.69 7.49 14.60
CA LEU A 3 -0.27 7.66 13.50
C LEU A 3 -0.39 9.13 13.11
N PRO A 4 -0.42 9.48 11.82
CA PRO A 4 -0.59 10.84 11.39
C PRO A 4 -1.97 11.36 11.81
N SER A 5 -2.02 12.61 12.30
CA SER A 5 -3.27 13.30 12.64
C SER A 5 -4.12 13.64 11.41
N THR A 6 -3.47 13.74 10.25
CA THR A 6 -4.11 14.00 8.96
C THR A 6 -3.44 13.15 7.86
N TYR A 7 -4.24 12.50 7.02
CA TYR A 7 -3.83 11.75 5.83
C TYR A 7 -4.92 11.75 4.77
N CYS A 8 -4.52 11.51 3.52
CA CYS A 8 -5.44 11.35 2.40
C CYS A 8 -5.32 9.97 1.73
N ILE A 9 -6.45 9.46 1.25
CA ILE A 9 -6.48 8.33 0.31
C ILE A 9 -7.34 8.69 -0.91
N GLU A 10 -7.12 8.00 -2.01
CA GLU A 10 -7.93 8.02 -3.21
C GLU A 10 -8.94 6.87 -3.15
N ALA A 11 -10.23 7.18 -3.23
CA ALA A 11 -11.26 6.21 -3.54
C ALA A 11 -11.45 6.17 -5.06
N LEU A 12 -11.31 4.99 -5.65
CA LEU A 12 -11.33 4.77 -7.08
C LEU A 12 -12.56 3.94 -7.46
N THR A 13 -13.28 4.40 -8.47
CA THR A 13 -14.25 3.55 -9.20
C THR A 13 -13.57 3.01 -10.43
N CYS A 14 -13.38 1.70 -10.49
CA CYS A 14 -12.64 1.00 -11.52
C CYS A 14 -13.57 0.17 -12.40
N ARG A 15 -13.28 0.12 -13.71
CA ARG A 15 -13.92 -0.80 -14.66
C ARG A 15 -12.89 -1.70 -15.31
N CYS A 16 -13.14 -3.00 -15.27
CA CYS A 16 -12.36 -3.98 -16.02
C CYS A 16 -12.69 -3.89 -17.52
N LYS A 17 -11.67 -3.73 -18.37
CA LYS A 17 -11.84 -3.71 -19.83
C LYS A 17 -12.14 -5.10 -20.41
N THR A 18 -11.71 -6.18 -19.73
CA THR A 18 -11.89 -7.55 -20.19
C THR A 18 -13.31 -8.08 -19.95
N CYS A 19 -13.87 -7.90 -18.75
CA CYS A 19 -15.19 -8.44 -18.39
C CYS A 19 -16.25 -7.37 -18.08
N GLY A 20 -15.90 -6.08 -18.14
CA GLY A 20 -16.83 -4.98 -17.89
C GLY A 20 -17.18 -4.73 -16.42
N THR A 21 -16.74 -5.60 -15.50
CA THR A 21 -17.03 -5.50 -14.05
C THR A 21 -16.57 -4.16 -13.50
N VAL A 22 -17.47 -3.48 -12.79
CA VAL A 22 -17.18 -2.27 -12.01
C VAL A 22 -16.90 -2.66 -10.57
N PHE A 23 -15.85 -2.11 -9.98
CA PHE A 23 -15.45 -2.38 -8.60
C PHE A 23 -14.77 -1.15 -7.99
N HIS A 24 -14.67 -1.14 -6.67
CA HIS A 24 -14.07 -0.04 -5.93
C HIS A 24 -12.70 -0.43 -5.41
N GLU A 25 -11.79 0.54 -5.39
CA GLU A 25 -10.44 0.38 -4.87
C GLU A 25 -10.06 1.59 -4.02
N THR A 26 -9.15 1.41 -3.08
CA THR A 26 -8.58 2.51 -2.30
C THR A 26 -7.06 2.52 -2.45
N PHE A 27 -6.48 3.72 -2.54
CA PHE A 27 -5.04 3.88 -2.73
C PHE A 27 -4.51 5.06 -1.91
N PRO A 28 -3.26 5.04 -1.43
CA PRO A 28 -2.65 6.21 -0.80
C PRO A 28 -2.64 7.43 -1.72
N ALA A 29 -2.95 8.61 -1.18
CA ALA A 29 -2.73 9.88 -1.87
C ALA A 29 -1.41 10.53 -1.42
N ASN A 30 -0.81 11.34 -2.29
CA ASN A 30 0.26 12.30 -1.96
C ASN A 30 1.50 11.75 -1.22
N TYR A 31 1.79 10.44 -1.35
CA TYR A 31 2.93 9.79 -0.68
C TYR A 31 2.91 9.90 0.86
N GLU A 32 1.74 10.10 1.46
CA GLU A 32 1.60 10.16 2.93
C GLU A 32 1.55 8.77 3.55
N LEU A 33 1.02 7.80 2.81
CA LEU A 33 0.85 6.41 3.22
C LEU A 33 1.49 5.45 2.21
N ALA A 34 1.95 4.31 2.72
CA ALA A 34 2.23 3.10 1.95
C ALA A 34 1.07 2.12 2.17
N GLN A 35 0.68 1.38 1.14
CA GLN A 35 -0.36 0.37 1.23
C GLN A 35 0.24 -1.01 1.00
N PHE A 36 -0.20 -1.97 1.80
CA PHE A 36 0.24 -3.36 1.72
C PHE A 36 -0.97 -4.27 1.51
N SER A 37 -0.84 -5.25 0.62
CA SER A 37 -1.75 -6.38 0.55
C SER A 37 -1.28 -7.47 1.51
N CYS A 38 -2.18 -7.92 2.37
CA CYS A 38 -1.95 -9.07 3.24
C CYS A 38 -2.24 -10.38 2.48
N GLY A 39 -1.73 -11.50 2.98
CA GLY A 39 -1.94 -12.83 2.38
C GLY A 39 -3.42 -13.26 2.27
N ASP A 40 -4.32 -12.62 3.03
CA ASP A 40 -5.77 -12.83 2.97
C ASP A 40 -6.50 -11.86 2.00
N GLY A 41 -5.76 -11.02 1.29
CA GLY A 41 -6.29 -10.02 0.36
C GLY A 41 -6.74 -8.71 1.00
N ARG A 42 -6.68 -8.56 2.32
CA ARG A 42 -6.96 -7.27 2.99
C ARG A 42 -5.84 -6.28 2.73
N LYS A 43 -6.21 -5.00 2.67
CA LYS A 43 -5.28 -3.90 2.46
C LYS A 43 -5.05 -3.17 3.78
N ARG A 44 -3.78 -3.01 4.15
CA ARG A 44 -3.38 -2.28 5.35
C ARG A 44 -2.49 -1.11 4.97
N PHE A 45 -2.61 -0.02 5.71
CA PHE A 45 -1.87 1.21 5.46
C PHE A 45 -0.79 1.42 6.52
N LEU A 46 0.32 2.02 6.10
CA LEU A 46 1.42 2.41 6.96
C LEU A 46 1.76 3.88 6.66
N PRO A 47 1.97 4.73 7.67
CA PRO A 47 2.50 6.07 7.45
C PRO A 47 3.84 6.00 6.73
N VAL A 48 4.11 6.87 5.76
CA VAL A 48 5.43 6.88 5.08
C VAL A 48 6.52 7.40 6.03
N TYR A 49 6.19 8.43 6.80
CA TYR A 49 7.11 9.16 7.67
C TYR A 49 6.83 8.89 9.16
N GLY A 50 7.80 9.24 10.00
CA GLY A 50 7.70 9.18 11.46
C GLY A 50 8.13 7.84 12.07
N PRO A 51 8.23 7.77 13.41
CA PRO A 51 8.66 6.56 14.12
C PRO A 51 7.73 5.36 13.87
N GLY A 52 8.30 4.27 13.35
CA GLY A 52 7.57 3.09 12.91
C GLY A 52 6.85 3.24 11.57
N GLY A 53 7.07 4.32 10.83
CA GLY A 53 6.59 4.51 9.46
C GLY A 53 7.47 3.80 8.42
N TYR A 54 7.04 3.79 7.16
CA TYR A 54 7.68 3.06 6.07
C TYR A 54 9.19 3.33 5.98
N LEU A 55 9.61 4.61 5.95
CA LEU A 55 11.02 4.95 5.79
C LEU A 55 11.86 4.56 7.02
N ASP A 56 11.31 4.69 8.23
CA ASP A 56 11.97 4.28 9.47
C ASP A 56 12.18 2.76 9.53
N LEU A 57 11.15 1.99 9.14
CA LEU A 57 11.26 0.54 9.02
C LEU A 57 12.25 0.12 7.93
N LEU A 58 12.31 0.88 6.84
CA LEU A 58 13.23 0.59 5.75
C LEU A 58 14.69 0.82 6.16
N GLU A 59 15.02 1.90 6.86
CA GLU A 59 16.37 2.09 7.45
C GLU A 59 16.70 1.00 8.48
N ARG A 60 15.71 0.56 9.26
CA ARG A 60 15.90 -0.47 10.31
C ARG A 60 16.14 -1.87 9.75
N PHE A 61 15.37 -2.28 8.74
CA PHE A 61 15.38 -3.66 8.23
C PHE A 61 16.23 -3.86 6.98
N VAL A 62 16.57 -2.78 6.28
CA VAL A 62 17.38 -2.80 5.07
C VAL A 62 18.59 -1.87 5.28
N PRO A 63 19.57 -2.28 6.11
CA PRO A 63 20.66 -1.41 6.56
C PRO A 63 21.59 -0.93 5.42
N GLU A 64 21.56 -1.58 4.25
CA GLU A 64 22.24 -1.14 3.04
C GLU A 64 21.56 0.06 2.35
N TRP A 65 20.33 0.40 2.74
CA TRP A 65 19.59 1.55 2.26
C TRP A 65 19.66 2.73 3.23
N SER A 66 19.64 3.93 2.67
CA SER A 66 19.50 5.19 3.41
C SER A 66 18.57 6.13 2.64
N THR A 67 18.01 7.12 3.34
CA THR A 67 17.16 8.18 2.76
C THR A 67 17.75 8.96 1.58
N LYS A 68 19.06 8.85 1.31
CA LYS A 68 19.72 9.46 0.15
C LYS A 68 19.63 8.62 -1.13
N GLN A 69 19.20 7.36 -1.02
CA GLN A 69 19.12 6.42 -2.12
C GLN A 69 17.68 6.27 -2.62
N THR A 70 17.53 6.03 -3.91
CA THR A 70 16.23 5.67 -4.50
C THR A 70 15.75 4.34 -3.92
N ILE A 71 14.47 4.26 -3.56
CA ILE A 71 13.82 3.01 -3.19
C ILE A 71 13.54 2.24 -4.48
N THR A 72 14.31 1.19 -4.73
CA THR A 72 14.11 0.28 -5.87
C THR A 72 13.14 -0.82 -5.51
N GLN A 73 12.63 -1.55 -6.50
CA GLN A 73 11.78 -2.73 -6.25
C GLN A 73 12.48 -3.75 -5.35
N GLN A 74 13.78 -3.99 -5.56
CA GLN A 74 14.56 -4.91 -4.72
C GLN A 74 14.59 -4.50 -3.25
N ILE A 75 14.72 -3.19 -2.97
CA ILE A 75 14.70 -2.65 -1.62
C ILE A 75 13.30 -2.81 -1.00
N SER A 76 12.25 -2.50 -1.75
CA SER A 76 10.86 -2.71 -1.32
C SER A 76 10.55 -4.18 -1.05
N ASP A 77 11.03 -5.08 -1.91
CA ASP A 77 10.86 -6.53 -1.75
C ASP A 77 11.57 -7.03 -0.49
N ARG A 78 12.78 -6.51 -0.21
CA ARG A 78 13.51 -6.85 1.01
C ARG A 78 12.73 -6.41 2.26
N LEU A 79 12.23 -5.18 2.29
CA LEU A 79 11.40 -4.71 3.40
C LEU A 79 10.15 -5.57 3.57
N THR A 80 9.42 -5.87 2.50
CA THR A 80 8.18 -6.68 2.59
C THR A 80 8.46 -8.11 3.07
N GLN A 81 9.62 -8.69 2.70
CA GLN A 81 10.08 -9.95 3.24
C GLN A 81 10.35 -9.88 4.75
N GLU A 82 11.10 -8.88 5.20
CA GLU A 82 11.41 -8.71 6.64
C GLU A 82 10.13 -8.45 7.46
N LEU A 83 9.22 -7.62 6.96
CA LEU A 83 7.92 -7.38 7.58
C LEU A 83 7.10 -8.68 7.64
N SER A 84 7.09 -9.49 6.59
CA SER A 84 6.38 -10.77 6.56
C SER A 84 6.96 -11.80 7.54
N ASN A 85 8.26 -11.74 7.81
CA ASN A 85 8.90 -12.60 8.82
C ASN A 85 8.56 -12.16 10.25
N TRP A 86 8.34 -10.85 10.44
CA TRP A 86 8.07 -10.27 11.75
C TRP A 86 6.59 -10.31 12.13
N LEU A 87 5.69 -10.21 11.15
CA LEU A 87 4.25 -10.24 11.33
C LEU A 87 3.70 -11.68 11.27
N PRO A 88 2.52 -11.96 11.87
CA PRO A 88 1.89 -13.28 11.81
C PRO A 88 1.28 -13.62 10.43
N TYR A 89 1.46 -12.75 9.43
CA TYR A 89 0.96 -12.91 8.07
C TYR A 89 1.93 -12.27 7.07
N SER A 90 1.90 -12.75 5.82
CA SER A 90 2.67 -12.16 4.74
C SER A 90 2.07 -10.83 4.28
N VAL A 91 2.94 -9.88 3.97
CA VAL A 91 2.59 -8.59 3.38
C VAL A 91 3.38 -8.34 2.11
N THR A 92 2.78 -7.65 1.15
CA THR A 92 3.44 -7.21 -0.08
C THR A 92 3.04 -5.77 -0.34
N LEU A 93 4.00 -4.93 -0.74
CA LEU A 93 3.73 -3.55 -1.10
C LEU A 93 2.75 -3.55 -2.28
N TYR A 94 1.65 -2.82 -2.13
CA TYR A 94 0.59 -2.77 -3.12
C TYR A 94 0.68 -1.46 -3.89
N ALA A 95 1.00 -1.56 -5.18
CA ALA A 95 1.05 -0.42 -6.07
C ALA A 95 -0.22 -0.32 -6.93
N ARG A 96 -0.45 0.85 -7.55
CA ARG A 96 -1.58 1.05 -8.46
C ARG A 96 -1.55 0.09 -9.66
N ALA A 97 -0.36 -0.36 -10.05
CA ALA A 97 -0.15 -1.37 -11.10
C ALA A 97 -0.61 -2.79 -10.67
N ASP A 98 -0.87 -3.02 -9.39
CA ASP A 98 -1.31 -4.30 -8.83
C ASP A 98 -2.82 -4.46 -8.82
N ILE A 99 -3.57 -3.41 -9.13
CA ILE A 99 -5.03 -3.47 -9.22
C ILE A 99 -5.44 -4.55 -10.24
N ARG A 100 -6.29 -5.47 -9.79
CA ARG A 100 -6.87 -6.55 -10.60
C ARG A 100 -8.39 -6.50 -10.52
N CYS A 101 -9.03 -6.92 -11.60
CA CYS A 101 -10.46 -7.15 -11.56
C CYS A 101 -10.79 -8.28 -10.57
N PRO A 102 -11.70 -8.09 -9.61
CA PRO A 102 -12.07 -9.14 -8.65
C PRO A 102 -12.87 -10.28 -9.29
N SER A 103 -13.47 -10.04 -10.46
CA SER A 103 -14.30 -11.04 -11.16
C SER A 103 -13.47 -11.98 -12.04
N CYS A 104 -12.54 -11.43 -12.85
CA CYS A 104 -11.78 -12.23 -13.81
C CYS A 104 -10.26 -12.22 -13.60
N GLY A 105 -9.73 -11.51 -12.60
CA GLY A 105 -8.29 -11.36 -12.35
C GLY A 105 -7.53 -10.51 -13.38
N GLY A 106 -8.23 -9.95 -14.38
CA GLY A 106 -7.63 -9.16 -15.44
C GLY A 106 -6.93 -7.88 -14.93
N ARG A 107 -5.80 -7.53 -15.57
CA ARG A 107 -5.00 -6.32 -15.26
C ARG A 107 -5.44 -5.08 -16.01
N GLU A 108 -6.22 -5.25 -17.08
CA GLU A 108 -6.72 -4.13 -17.88
C GLU A 108 -7.86 -3.43 -17.16
N VAL A 109 -7.51 -2.53 -16.25
CA VAL A 109 -8.46 -1.79 -15.42
C VAL A 109 -8.36 -0.31 -15.79
N LYS A 110 -9.52 0.33 -16.02
CA LYS A 110 -9.64 1.78 -16.21
C LYS A 110 -10.24 2.39 -14.94
N THR A 111 -9.60 3.42 -14.40
CA THR A 111 -10.23 4.30 -13.40
C THR A 111 -11.23 5.21 -14.11
N GLU A 112 -12.50 5.15 -13.71
CA GLU A 112 -13.57 6.01 -14.26
C GLU A 112 -13.83 7.24 -13.39
N GLN A 113 -13.67 7.08 -12.07
CA GLN A 113 -13.81 8.15 -11.09
C GLN A 113 -12.73 8.01 -10.03
N GLU A 114 -12.29 9.15 -9.52
CA GLU A 114 -11.29 9.27 -8.47
C GLU A 114 -11.74 10.39 -7.52
N GLN A 115 -11.74 10.09 -6.23
CA GLN A 115 -12.08 11.04 -5.18
C GLN A 115 -11.03 10.97 -4.07
N THR A 116 -10.39 12.09 -3.77
CA THR A 116 -9.54 12.21 -2.58
C THR A 116 -10.40 12.38 -1.34
N LEU A 117 -10.15 11.54 -0.33
CA LEU A 117 -10.82 11.55 0.96
C LEU A 117 -9.82 11.93 2.04
N LEU A 118 -10.20 12.88 2.89
CA LEU A 118 -9.41 13.34 4.04
C LEU A 118 -9.79 12.53 5.29
N ASN A 119 -8.81 11.90 5.94
CA ASN A 119 -8.98 11.08 7.15
C ASN A 119 -10.10 10.02 7.11
N PRO A 120 -10.36 9.32 5.99
CA PRO A 120 -11.35 8.24 6.01
C PRO A 120 -10.83 7.07 6.84
N PRO A 121 -11.70 6.23 7.40
CA PRO A 121 -11.28 5.05 8.16
C PRO A 121 -10.46 4.10 7.28
N VAL A 122 -9.30 3.67 7.78
CA VAL A 122 -8.42 2.67 7.16
C VAL A 122 -7.98 1.62 8.17
N GLU A 123 -7.66 0.43 7.68
CA GLU A 123 -6.96 -0.58 8.49
C GLU A 123 -5.46 -0.28 8.50
N TRP A 124 -4.90 -0.09 9.69
CA TRP A 124 -3.47 0.16 9.84
C TRP A 124 -2.67 -1.15 9.87
N LEU A 125 -1.46 -1.10 9.34
CA LEU A 125 -0.48 -2.16 9.52
C LEU A 125 0.09 -2.02 10.93
N GLU A 126 -0.27 -2.97 11.80
CA GLU A 126 0.16 -2.98 13.20
C GLU A 126 1.60 -3.49 13.28
N ILE A 127 2.52 -2.57 13.57
CA ILE A 127 3.93 -2.87 13.81
C ILE A 127 4.13 -3.08 15.32
N PRO A 128 4.62 -4.27 15.77
CA PRO A 128 4.84 -4.57 17.17
C PRO A 128 5.87 -3.67 17.89
#